data_AF-A0A6B1E5A3-F1
#
_entry.id   AF-A0A6B1E5A3-F1
#
_cell.length_a   1.000
_cell.length_b   1.000
_cell.length_c   1.000
_cell.angle_alpha   90.00
_cell.angle_beta   90.00
_cell.angle_gamma   90.00
#
_symmetry.space_group_name_H-M   'P 1'
#
loop_
_entity.id
_entity.type
_entity.pdbx_description
1 polymer ?
#
loop_
_entity_poly.entity_id
_entity_poly.type
_entity_poly.pdbx_seq_one_letter_code
_entity_poly.pdbx_strand_id
1 'polypeptide(L)'
;MSSDLPVFRRVKRSYAASIANSVLSSPRGAALLRLIEYEDHHFRAIFDQSYFQLQAGKSAPSKSQWSTLKKKFKRRNRSIFVFRAHGELPRQQVPHAHRGRTCLFVDFGFMLD
;
A
#
# COMPACT_ATOMS: atom_id res chain seq x y z
N MET A 1 -9.75 -22.46 -8.19
CA MET A 1 -10.59 -21.51 -8.92
C MET A 1 -9.78 -20.24 -9.12
N SER A 2 -9.18 -20.08 -10.29
CA SER A 2 -8.46 -18.86 -10.66
C SER A 2 -9.46 -17.71 -10.66
N SER A 3 -9.36 -16.82 -9.67
CA SER A 3 -10.02 -15.52 -9.79
C SER A 3 -9.21 -14.75 -10.82
N ASP A 4 -9.72 -14.64 -12.04
CA ASP A 4 -9.10 -13.84 -13.09
C ASP A 4 -8.87 -12.42 -12.55
N LEU A 5 -7.61 -12.09 -12.32
CA LEU A 5 -7.21 -10.75 -11.91
C LEU A 5 -7.45 -9.82 -13.10
N PRO A 6 -7.86 -8.56 -12.85
CA PRO A 6 -8.00 -7.59 -13.93
C PRO A 6 -6.63 -7.37 -14.59
N VAL A 7 -6.64 -7.15 -15.90
CA VAL A 7 -5.43 -6.75 -16.63
C VAL A 7 -5.06 -5.33 -16.23
N PHE A 8 -3.83 -5.13 -15.76
CA PHE A 8 -3.36 -3.81 -15.33
C PHE A 8 -2.68 -3.05 -16.47
N ARG A 9 -3.05 -1.79 -16.60
CA ARG A 9 -2.38 -0.82 -17.45
C ARG A 9 -0.99 -0.52 -16.89
N ARG A 10 0.03 -0.65 -17.74
CA ARG A 10 1.38 -0.18 -17.41
C ARG A 10 1.37 1.33 -17.17
N VAL A 11 1.78 1.75 -15.98
CA VAL A 11 1.95 3.17 -15.63
C VAL A 11 3.40 3.44 -15.25
N LYS A 12 3.86 4.68 -15.45
CA LYS A 12 5.20 5.08 -15.01
C LYS A 12 5.32 4.90 -13.49
N ARG A 13 6.38 4.25 -13.04
CA ARG A 13 6.68 4.07 -11.61
C ARG A 13 6.64 5.37 -10.81
N SER A 14 7.11 6.49 -11.36
CA SER A 14 7.05 7.81 -10.73
C SER A 14 5.62 8.30 -10.48
N TYR A 15 4.70 8.01 -11.41
CA TYR A 15 3.28 8.31 -11.26
C TYR A 15 2.64 7.45 -10.16
N ALA A 16 2.88 6.13 -10.19
CA ALA A 16 2.40 5.23 -9.13
C ALA A 16 2.95 5.62 -7.75
N ALA A 17 4.23 6.01 -7.67
CA ALA A 17 4.85 6.50 -6.44
C ALA A 17 4.24 7.81 -5.96
N SER A 18 3.93 8.76 -6.85
CA SER A 18 3.24 10.01 -6.50
C SER A 18 1.86 9.74 -5.88
N ILE A 19 1.09 8.83 -6.47
CA ILE A 19 -0.21 8.41 -5.92
C ILE A 19 -0.04 7.73 -4.55
N ALA A 20 0.87 6.76 -4.44
CA ALA A 20 1.11 6.04 -3.20
C ALA A 20 1.58 6.98 -2.08
N ASN A 21 2.52 7.90 -2.37
CA ASN A 21 2.96 8.94 -1.44
C ASN A 21 1.79 9.82 -1.01
N SER A 22 0.99 10.32 -1.96
CA SER A 22 -0.18 11.16 -1.66
C SER A 22 -1.18 10.46 -0.73
N VAL A 23 -1.40 9.16 -0.91
CA VAL A 23 -2.31 8.36 -0.06
C VAL A 23 -1.71 8.04 1.32
N LEU A 24 -0.41 7.75 1.34
CA LEU A 24 0.35 7.34 2.53
C LEU A 24 1.05 8.51 3.23
N SER A 25 0.68 9.74 2.89
CA SER A 25 1.04 10.93 3.63
C SER A 25 0.18 11.04 4.89
N SER A 26 0.83 11.32 6.00
CA SER A 26 0.20 11.65 7.29
C SER A 26 0.70 13.02 7.77
N PRO A 27 0.06 13.65 8.76
CA PRO A 27 0.60 14.86 9.39
C PRO A 27 2.01 14.67 9.96
N ARG A 28 2.44 13.43 10.21
CA ARG A 28 3.78 13.08 10.71
C ARG A 28 4.81 12.88 9.57
N GLY A 29 4.41 13.08 8.32
CA GLY A 29 5.23 12.87 7.14
C GLY A 29 4.76 11.71 6.25
N ALA A 30 5.55 11.43 5.21
CA ALA A 30 5.31 10.34 4.28
C ALA A 30 5.66 9.00 4.92
N ALA A 31 4.73 8.04 4.88
CA ALA A 31 4.94 6.71 5.44
C ALA A 31 5.42 5.68 4.40
N LEU A 32 5.39 6.01 3.10
CA LEU A 32 5.84 5.11 2.04
C LEU A 32 7.36 4.88 2.15
N LEU A 33 7.76 3.63 2.32
CA LEU A 33 9.16 3.21 2.42
C LEU A 33 9.68 2.70 1.08
N ARG A 34 8.87 1.91 0.38
CA ARG A 34 9.26 1.28 -0.88
C ARG A 34 8.05 1.03 -1.77
N LEU A 35 8.27 1.17 -3.07
CA LEU A 35 7.34 0.71 -4.10
C LEU A 35 8.02 -0.41 -4.90
N ILE A 36 7.35 -1.54 -5.03
CA ILE A 36 7.78 -2.67 -5.87
C ILE A 36 6.81 -2.76 -7.03
N GLU A 37 7.32 -2.94 -8.23
CA GLU A 37 6.54 -3.18 -9.45
C GLU A 37 6.68 -4.67 -9.80
N TYR A 38 5.58 -5.31 -10.18
CA TYR A 38 5.53 -6.71 -10.60
C TYR A 38 5.38 -6.82 -12.12
N GLU A 39 5.57 -8.04 -12.64
CA GLU A 39 5.56 -8.32 -14.09
C GLU A 39 4.22 -8.01 -14.77
N ASP A 40 3.11 -8.20 -14.06
CA ASP A 40 1.75 -7.88 -14.49
C ASP A 40 1.39 -6.39 -14.32
N HIS A 41 2.37 -5.54 -14.00
CA HIS A 41 2.23 -4.09 -13.83
C HIS A 41 1.42 -3.63 -12.60
N HIS A 42 1.13 -4.51 -11.65
CA HIS A 42 0.69 -4.05 -10.33
C HIS A 42 1.89 -3.62 -9.46
N PHE A 43 1.57 -2.90 -8.39
CA PHE A 43 2.54 -2.37 -7.45
C PHE A 43 2.23 -2.82 -6.02
N ARG A 44 3.29 -3.09 -5.25
CA ARG A 44 3.24 -3.19 -3.79
C ARG A 44 3.79 -1.94 -3.17
N ALA A 45 2.95 -1.24 -2.41
CA ALA A 45 3.39 -0.17 -1.53
C ALA A 45 3.73 -0.77 -0.16
N ILE A 46 4.99 -0.63 0.24
CA ILE A 46 5.49 -0.96 1.58
C ILE A 46 5.61 0.34 2.37
N PHE A 47 5.02 0.39 3.56
CA PHE A 47 4.96 1.59 4.37
C PHE A 47 5.11 1.31 5.85
N ASP A 48 5.51 2.34 6.60
CA ASP A 48 5.69 2.25 8.06
C ASP A 48 4.34 2.12 8.77
N GLN A 49 4.24 1.23 9.76
CA GLN A 49 3.03 1.01 10.54
C GLN A 49 2.52 2.28 11.23
N SER A 50 3.41 3.24 11.53
CA SER A 50 3.04 4.55 12.11
C SER A 50 2.09 5.38 11.23
N TYR A 51 1.88 5.00 9.96
CA TYR A 51 0.77 5.52 9.15
C TYR A 51 -0.58 5.31 9.84
N PHE A 52 -0.77 4.16 10.48
CA PHE A 52 -1.96 3.88 11.27
C PHE A 52 -1.78 4.40 12.69
N GLN A 53 -2.74 5.21 13.12
CA GLN A 53 -2.86 5.56 14.53
C GLN A 53 -3.46 4.36 15.27
N LEU A 54 -2.60 3.53 15.85
CA LEU A 54 -3.01 2.39 16.66
C LEU A 54 -3.36 2.86 18.08
N GLN A 55 -4.44 2.32 18.64
CA GLN A 55 -4.78 2.54 20.04
C GLN A 55 -3.77 1.83 20.95
N ALA A 56 -3.60 2.34 22.18
CA ALA A 56 -2.73 1.72 23.17
C ALA A 56 -3.08 0.22 23.35
N GLY A 57 -2.06 -0.64 23.33
CA GLY A 57 -2.22 -2.10 23.43
C GLY A 57 -2.61 -2.82 22.14
N LYS A 58 -2.75 -2.13 21.00
CA LYS A 58 -2.93 -2.76 19.68
C LYS A 58 -1.63 -2.75 18.91
N SER A 59 -1.17 -3.94 18.52
CA SER A 59 0.05 -4.15 17.73
C SER A 59 -0.19 -4.19 16.21
N ALA A 60 -1.45 -4.22 15.76
CA ALA A 60 -1.81 -4.35 14.35
C ALA A 60 -3.00 -3.44 13.97
N PRO A 61 -3.06 -2.95 12.72
CA PRO A 61 -4.20 -2.16 12.25
C PRO A 61 -5.48 -2.99 12.13
N SER A 62 -6.61 -2.36 12.43
CA SER A 62 -7.91 -3.02 12.34
C SER A 62 -8.38 -3.18 10.88
N LYS A 63 -9.36 -4.08 10.67
CA LYS A 63 -10.02 -4.26 9.37
C LYS A 63 -10.62 -2.96 8.82
N SER A 64 -11.16 -2.09 9.68
CA SER A 64 -11.73 -0.81 9.27
C SER A 64 -10.66 0.20 8.84
N GLN A 65 -9.49 0.20 9.50
CA GLN A 65 -8.34 1.00 9.10
C GLN A 65 -7.82 0.58 7.71
N TRP A 66 -7.65 -0.72 7.48
CA TRP A 66 -7.32 -1.25 6.15
C TRP A 66 -8.35 -0.88 5.09
N SER A 67 -9.64 -1.05 5.40
CA SER A 67 -10.72 -0.70 4.47
C SER A 67 -10.70 0.79 4.11
N THR A 68 -10.41 1.66 5.08
CA THR A 68 -10.24 3.10 4.88
C THR A 68 -9.06 3.40 3.97
N LEU A 69 -7.91 2.74 4.16
CA LEU A 69 -6.73 2.90 3.29
C LEU A 69 -7.08 2.53 1.84
N LYS A 70 -7.70 1.37 1.61
CA LYS A 70 -8.09 0.94 0.25
C LYS A 70 -9.07 1.93 -0.40
N LYS A 71 -10.00 2.48 0.38
CA LYS A 71 -10.92 3.54 -0.09
C LYS A 71 -10.15 4.81 -0.47
N LYS A 72 -9.11 5.21 0.27
CA LYS A 72 -8.27 6.36 -0.09
C LYS A 72 -7.59 6.18 -1.46
N PHE A 73 -7.02 5.00 -1.74
CA PHE A 73 -6.46 4.67 -3.06
C PHE A 73 -7.50 4.85 -4.17
N LYS A 74 -8.68 4.23 -4.03
CA LYS A 74 -9.76 4.33 -5.02
C LYS A 74 -10.33 5.74 -5.19
N ARG A 75 -10.36 6.54 -4.13
CA ARG A 75 -10.77 7.96 -4.19
C ARG A 75 -9.73 8.82 -4.89
N ARG A 76 -8.44 8.51 -4.74
CA ARG A 76 -7.36 9.26 -5.37
C ARG A 76 -7.33 9.04 -6.88
N ASN A 77 -7.64 7.83 -7.33
CA ASN A 77 -7.87 7.50 -8.73
C ASN A 77 -8.85 6.32 -8.84
N ARG A 78 -9.96 6.53 -9.57
CA ARG A 78 -11.06 5.57 -9.68
C ARG A 78 -10.69 4.31 -10.46
N SER A 79 -9.68 4.36 -11.33
CA SER A 79 -9.19 3.18 -12.06
C SER A 79 -8.27 2.29 -11.22
N ILE A 80 -8.00 2.64 -9.96
CA ILE A 80 -7.18 1.80 -9.08
C ILE A 80 -7.98 0.59 -8.58
N PHE A 81 -7.47 -0.58 -8.91
CA PHE A 81 -7.81 -1.82 -8.23
C PHE A 81 -6.89 -2.00 -7.02
N VAL A 82 -7.45 -2.38 -5.87
CA VAL A 82 -6.67 -2.67 -4.66
C VAL A 82 -6.94 -4.10 -4.26
N PHE A 83 -5.89 -4.89 -4.11
CA PHE A 83 -6.00 -6.30 -3.80
C PHE A 83 -6.66 -6.52 -2.44
N ARG A 84 -7.27 -7.70 -2.28
CA ARG A 84 -7.83 -8.10 -0.98
C ARG A 84 -6.71 -8.30 0.04
N ALA A 85 -5.61 -8.92 -0.37
CA ALA A 85 -4.45 -9.16 0.47
C ALA A 85 -3.78 -7.85 0.90
N HIS A 86 -3.42 -7.80 2.17
CA HIS A 86 -2.62 -6.78 2.82
C HIS A 86 -2.08 -7.39 4.10
N GLY A 87 -1.05 -6.81 4.70
CA GLY A 87 -0.53 -7.34 5.95
C GLY A 87 0.78 -6.72 6.34
N GLU A 88 1.52 -7.50 7.12
CA GLU A 88 2.81 -7.12 7.68
C GLU A 88 3.92 -7.81 6.89
N LEU A 89 5.04 -7.13 6.74
CA LEU A 89 6.27 -7.71 6.23
C LEU A 89 7.27 -7.84 7.37
N PRO A 90 7.96 -8.99 7.48
CA PRO A 90 9.13 -9.10 8.36
C PRO A 90 10.10 -7.99 8.03
N ARG A 91 10.59 -7.30 9.05
CA ARG A 91 11.51 -6.17 8.89
C ARG A 91 12.73 -6.50 8.03
N GLN A 92 13.22 -7.74 8.13
CA GLN A 92 14.38 -8.24 7.37
C GLN A 92 14.18 -8.13 5.85
N GLN A 93 12.94 -8.05 5.38
CA GLN A 93 12.58 -7.94 3.96
C GLN A 93 12.50 -6.48 3.46
N VAL A 94 12.67 -5.48 4.34
CA VAL A 94 12.54 -4.06 4.01
C VAL A 94 13.83 -3.30 4.36
N PRO A 95 14.71 -3.05 3.36
CA PRO A 95 15.88 -2.21 3.53
C PRO A 95 15.47 -0.81 4.04
N HIS A 96 16.24 -0.25 4.97
CA HIS A 96 16.03 1.09 5.56
C HIS A 96 14.79 1.28 6.44
N ALA A 97 14.04 0.22 6.76
CA ALA A 97 13.00 0.31 7.79
C ALA A 97 13.60 0.75 9.14
N HIS A 98 13.01 1.78 9.76
CA HIS A 98 13.45 2.29 11.06
C HIS A 98 13.53 1.17 12.11
N ARG A 99 14.56 1.22 12.97
CA ARG A 99 14.76 0.22 14.03
C ARG A 99 13.51 0.14 14.92
N GLY A 100 12.92 -1.07 14.98
CA GLY A 100 11.81 -1.39 15.89
C GLY A 100 10.39 -1.19 15.35
N ARG A 101 10.21 -0.86 14.06
CA ARG A 101 8.85 -0.66 13.49
C ARG A 101 8.46 -1.75 12.50
N THR A 102 7.22 -2.22 12.63
CA THR A 102 6.60 -3.15 11.69
C THR A 102 6.35 -2.45 10.35
N CYS A 103 6.68 -3.13 9.26
CA CYS A 103 6.37 -2.66 7.92
C CYS A 103 5.07 -3.31 7.45
N LEU A 104 4.25 -2.52 6.77
CA LEU A 104 2.97 -2.94 6.23
C LEU A 104 3.00 -2.89 4.71
N PHE A 105 2.14 -3.68 4.07
CA PHE A 105 2.01 -3.66 2.61
C PHE A 105 0.56 -3.62 2.13
N VAL A 106 0.38 -2.99 0.98
CA VAL A 106 -0.85 -3.05 0.18
C VAL A 106 -0.50 -3.16 -1.30
N ASP A 107 -1.18 -4.04 -2.01
CA ASP A 107 -1.00 -4.24 -3.44
C ASP A 107 -2.13 -3.54 -4.21
N PHE A 108 -1.76 -2.87 -5.29
CA PHE A 108 -2.70 -2.12 -6.13
C PHE A 108 -2.22 -2.06 -7.58
N GLY A 109 -3.15 -1.95 -8.51
CA GLY A 109 -2.87 -1.81 -9.94
C GLY A 109 -3.82 -0.80 -10.56
N PHE A 110 -3.49 -0.33 -11.76
CA PHE A 110 -4.33 0.58 -12.53
C PHE A 110 -5.03 -0.23 -13.60
N MET A 111 -6.36 -0.25 -13.60
CA MET A 111 -7.13 -1.00 -14.59
C MET A 111 -7.02 -0.31 -15.96
N LEU A 112 -7.14 -1.09 -17.03
CA LEU A 112 -7.51 -0.57 -18.34
C LEU A 112 -8.92 0.00 -18.21
N ASP A 113 -9.07 1.32 -18.42
CA ASP A 113 -10.40 1.97 -18.47
C ASP A 113 -11.22 1.42 -19.63
#